data_AF-A0A920K4D4-F1
#
_entry.id   AF-A0A920K4D4-F1
#
_cell.length_a   1.000
_cell.length_b   1.000
_cell.length_c   1.000
_cell.angle_alpha   90.00
_cell.angle_beta   90.00
_cell.angle_gamma   90.00
#
_symmetry.space_group_name_H-M   'P 1'
#
loop_
_entity.id
_entity.type
_entity.pdbx_description
1 polymer ?
#
loop_
_entity_poly.entity_id
_entity_poly.type
_entity_poly.pdbx_seq_one_letter_code
_entity_poly.pdbx_strand_id
1 'polypeptide(L)'
;MFRNGIELTESRLEMANLPQRASLIPNPISGFPGFSINHCHFLPGFPDMAYSMMEWVLDNNYSDYFQTFYEYDFSYRVSGIYESSISRFLVSLKDKYPKFSIYSLPSLISGGKDKSKVTLELGFKVGWEAFNSMVR
;
A
#
# COMPACT_ATOMS: atom_id res chain seq x y z
N MET A 1 14.85 13.73 29.09
CA MET A 1 15.27 12.35 28.78
C MET A 1 14.42 11.83 27.63
N PHE A 2 15.02 11.49 26.49
CA PHE A 2 14.33 10.73 25.45
C PHE A 2 14.20 9.27 25.90
N ARG A 3 13.06 8.64 25.57
CA ARG A 3 12.55 7.43 26.23
C ARG A 3 13.36 6.14 26.01
N ASN A 4 14.45 6.16 25.22
CA ASN A 4 15.10 4.94 24.69
C ASN A 4 16.65 4.88 24.84
N GLY A 5 17.27 5.61 25.78
CA GLY A 5 18.74 5.53 25.96
C GLY A 5 19.55 6.06 24.77
N ILE A 6 18.91 6.83 23.89
CA ILE A 6 19.52 7.46 22.72
C ILE A 6 20.27 8.72 23.19
N GLU A 7 21.58 8.73 23.01
CA GLU A 7 22.43 9.87 23.38
C GLU A 7 22.07 11.12 22.58
N LEU A 8 21.97 12.27 23.27
CA LEU A 8 21.69 13.55 22.64
C LEU A 8 22.98 14.11 22.02
N THR A 9 23.10 13.96 20.70
CA THR A 9 24.20 14.57 19.93
C THR A 9 23.76 15.90 19.35
N GLU A 10 24.71 16.79 19.07
CA GLU A 10 24.46 18.07 18.40
C GLU A 10 23.75 17.88 17.04
N SER A 11 24.17 16.88 16.26
CA SER A 11 23.50 16.54 15.00
C SER A 11 22.04 16.12 15.18
N ARG A 12 21.68 15.47 16.30
CA ARG A 12 20.27 15.10 16.61
C ARG A 12 19.46 16.30 17.07
N LEU A 13 20.09 17.29 17.70
CA LEU A 13 19.45 18.56 18.05
C LEU A 13 19.15 19.38 16.79
N GLU A 14 20.07 19.43 15.84
CA GLU A 14 19.85 20.06 14.53
C GLU A 14 18.68 19.42 13.78
N MET A 15 18.52 18.09 13.83
CA MET A 15 17.36 17.40 13.25
C MET A 15 16.02 17.80 13.89
N ALA A 16 16.03 18.39 15.10
CA ALA A 16 14.85 18.91 15.76
C ALA A 16 14.54 20.39 15.39
N ASN A 17 15.39 21.03 14.58
CA ASN A 17 15.16 22.39 14.10
C ASN A 17 14.15 22.37 12.95
N LEU A 18 12.88 22.61 13.28
CA LEU A 18 11.77 22.60 12.34
C LEU A 18 11.33 24.01 11.94
N PRO A 19 10.84 24.20 10.71
CA PRO A 19 10.28 25.47 10.28
C PRO A 19 9.08 25.86 11.15
N GLN A 20 8.86 27.18 11.29
CA GLN A 20 7.69 27.67 12.02
C GLN A 20 6.39 27.12 11.42
N ARG A 21 5.44 26.80 12.30
CA ARG A 21 4.13 26.19 11.97
C ARG A 21 4.19 24.74 11.49
N ALA A 22 5.33 24.08 11.62
CA ALA A 22 5.41 22.65 11.39
C ALA A 22 4.60 21.88 12.46
N SER A 23 3.79 20.90 12.04
CA SER A 23 3.18 19.91 12.92
C SER A 23 3.95 18.60 12.84
N LEU A 24 4.16 17.93 13.98
CA LEU A 24 4.92 16.68 14.02
C LEU A 24 4.13 15.50 13.44
N ILE A 25 4.84 14.60 12.76
CA ILE A 25 4.34 13.28 12.36
C ILE A 25 5.11 12.23 13.18
N PRO A 26 4.44 11.39 13.99
CA PRO A 26 5.13 10.39 14.79
C PRO A 26 5.77 9.31 13.90
N ASN A 27 6.98 8.89 14.25
CA ASN A 27 7.66 7.76 13.61
C ASN A 27 7.76 6.60 14.60
N PRO A 28 6.96 5.53 14.46
CA PRO A 28 6.95 4.41 15.41
C PRO A 28 8.23 3.56 15.35
N ILE A 29 8.99 3.62 14.25
CA ILE A 29 10.17 2.77 14.04
C ILE A 29 11.41 3.39 14.68
N SER A 30 11.74 4.64 14.33
CA SER A 30 12.97 5.29 14.80
C SER A 30 12.77 6.20 16.01
N GLY A 31 11.54 6.63 16.27
CA GLY A 31 11.22 7.66 17.26
C GLY A 31 11.55 9.09 16.84
N PHE A 32 12.27 9.31 15.72
CA PHE A 32 12.51 10.65 15.18
C PHE A 32 11.33 11.08 14.30
N PRO A 33 10.58 12.12 14.71
CA PRO A 33 9.37 12.52 14.01
C PRO A 33 9.71 13.14 12.64
N GLY A 34 8.77 12.98 11.70
CA GLY A 34 8.70 13.83 10.52
C GLY A 34 7.89 15.07 10.83
N PHE A 35 7.57 15.85 9.80
CA PHE A 35 6.75 17.04 9.99
C PHE A 35 5.89 17.37 8.77
N SER A 36 4.83 18.15 9.00
CA SER A 36 3.97 18.70 7.97
C SER A 36 3.97 20.21 8.01
N ILE A 37 3.86 20.84 6.84
CA ILE A 37 3.49 22.26 6.70
C ILE A 37 2.29 22.29 5.77
N ASN A 38 1.12 22.66 6.29
CA ASN A 38 -0.15 22.55 5.56
C ASN A 38 -0.31 21.12 5.00
N HIS A 39 -0.41 20.98 3.67
CA HIS A 39 -0.56 19.69 2.96
C HIS A 39 0.77 19.14 2.41
N CYS A 40 1.92 19.67 2.85
CA CYS A 40 3.23 19.17 2.48
C CYS A 40 3.81 18.36 3.65
N HIS A 41 4.09 17.08 3.41
CA HIS A 41 4.55 16.13 4.43
C HIS A 41 6.00 15.71 4.14
N PHE A 42 6.87 15.83 5.15
CA PHE A 42 8.30 15.55 5.06
C PHE A 42 8.63 14.32 5.90
N LEU A 43 9.00 13.24 5.22
CA LEU A 43 9.21 11.90 5.78
C LEU A 43 10.64 11.42 5.49
N PRO A 44 11.18 10.44 6.26
CA PRO A 44 12.46 9.82 5.95
C PRO A 44 12.46 9.16 4.56
N GLY A 45 13.61 9.15 3.88
CA GLY A 45 13.75 8.50 2.56
C GLY A 45 13.68 6.97 2.56
N PHE A 46 13.51 6.35 3.73
CA PHE A 46 13.39 4.90 3.87
C PHE A 46 11.92 4.47 3.75
N PRO A 47 11.56 3.61 2.77
CA PRO A 47 10.17 3.26 2.48
C PRO A 47 9.38 2.75 3.70
N ASP A 48 9.97 1.85 4.49
CA ASP A 48 9.29 1.25 5.66
C ASP A 48 8.92 2.32 6.71
N MET A 49 9.79 3.32 6.92
CA MET A 49 9.50 4.44 7.81
C MET A 49 8.48 5.40 7.20
N ALA A 50 8.69 5.81 5.95
CA ALA A 50 7.79 6.73 5.25
C ALA A 50 6.36 6.19 5.18
N TYR A 51 6.18 4.89 4.92
CA TYR A 51 4.87 4.26 4.81
C TYR A 51 4.07 4.42 6.11
N SER A 52 4.63 3.97 7.25
CA SER A 52 3.94 4.05 8.55
C SER A 52 3.58 5.48 8.96
N MET A 53 4.44 6.44 8.62
CA MET A 53 4.22 7.86 8.93
C MET A 53 3.15 8.46 8.01
N MET A 54 3.14 8.09 6.73
CA MET A 54 2.12 8.56 5.79
C MET A 54 0.75 7.94 6.09
N GLU A 55 0.70 6.67 6.47
CA GLU A 55 -0.52 6.01 6.96
C GLU A 55 -1.12 6.80 8.13
N TRP A 56 -0.30 7.17 9.12
CA TRP A 56 -0.75 8.02 10.22
C TRP A 56 -1.30 9.38 9.74
N VAL A 57 -0.62 10.04 8.78
CA VAL A 57 -1.08 11.31 8.21
C VAL A 57 -2.44 11.15 7.53
N LEU A 58 -2.62 10.08 6.74
CA LEU A 58 -3.87 9.81 6.03
C LEU A 58 -5.02 9.61 7.03
N ASP A 59 -4.80 8.80 8.06
CA ASP A 59 -5.81 8.50 9.09
C ASP A 59 -6.20 9.73 9.93
N ASN A 60 -5.26 10.64 10.21
CA ASN A 60 -5.49 11.75 11.13
C ASN A 60 -5.85 13.06 10.44
N ASN A 61 -5.33 13.31 9.23
CA ASN A 61 -5.51 14.59 8.52
C ASN A 61 -6.44 14.48 7.31
N TYR A 62 -6.70 13.26 6.81
CA TYR A 62 -7.44 13.05 5.57
C TYR A 62 -8.50 11.94 5.67
N SER A 63 -8.88 11.52 6.88
CA SER A 63 -9.90 10.49 7.09
C SER A 63 -11.25 10.86 6.45
N ASP A 64 -11.59 12.16 6.40
CA ASP A 64 -12.78 12.67 5.72
C ASP A 64 -12.80 12.38 4.21
N TYR A 65 -11.64 12.15 3.59
CA TYR A 65 -11.52 11.81 2.17
C TYR A 65 -11.56 10.30 1.90
N PHE A 66 -11.57 9.47 2.94
CA PHE A 66 -11.67 8.03 2.76
C PHE A 66 -13.06 7.69 2.25
N GLN A 67 -13.13 7.22 1.01
CA GLN A 67 -14.38 6.77 0.43
C GLN A 67 -14.90 5.55 1.18
N THR A 68 -16.19 5.56 1.54
CA THR A 68 -16.90 4.43 2.17
C THR A 68 -17.31 3.36 1.14
N PHE A 69 -16.50 3.13 0.10
CA PHE A 69 -16.73 2.06 -0.86
C PHE A 69 -15.86 0.87 -0.47
N TYR A 70 -16.49 -0.10 0.18
CA TYR A 70 -15.86 -1.38 0.46
C TYR A 70 -15.81 -2.19 -0.84
N GLU A 71 -14.61 -2.44 -1.35
CA GLU A 71 -14.36 -3.45 -2.38
C GLU A 71 -13.74 -4.68 -1.74
N TYR A 72 -14.22 -5.85 -2.13
CA TYR A 72 -13.52 -7.10 -1.86
C TYR A 72 -12.56 -7.38 -2.98
N ASP A 73 -11.29 -7.59 -2.64
CA ASP A 73 -10.26 -8.06 -3.55
C ASP A 73 -9.83 -9.47 -3.14
N PHE A 74 -10.00 -10.42 -4.05
CA PHE A 74 -9.51 -11.78 -3.89
C PHE A 74 -8.52 -12.08 -4.99
N SER A 75 -7.31 -12.45 -4.61
CA SER A 75 -6.28 -12.87 -5.56
C SER A 75 -5.66 -14.21 -5.18
N TYR A 76 -5.23 -14.95 -6.21
CA TYR A 76 -4.49 -16.19 -6.08
C TYR A 76 -3.27 -16.15 -7.00
N ARG A 77 -2.12 -16.53 -6.44
CA ARG A 77 -0.86 -16.57 -7.17
C ARG A 77 -0.59 -17.98 -7.69
N VAL A 78 -0.44 -18.09 -9.00
CA VAL A 78 -0.13 -19.35 -9.69
C VAL A 78 1.24 -19.26 -10.34
N SER A 79 2.06 -20.28 -10.18
CA SER A 79 3.37 -20.39 -10.84
C SER A 79 3.27 -21.20 -12.12
N GLY A 80 4.09 -20.87 -13.12
CA GLY A 80 4.26 -21.70 -14.32
C GLY A 80 3.15 -21.56 -15.37
N ILE A 81 2.30 -20.52 -15.25
CA ILE A 81 1.27 -20.19 -16.24
C ILE A 81 1.63 -18.86 -16.92
N TYR A 82 1.58 -18.83 -18.26
CA TYR A 82 1.71 -17.60 -19.03
C TYR A 82 0.35 -16.93 -19.18
N GLU A 83 0.30 -15.60 -19.09
CA GLU A 83 -0.94 -14.83 -19.26
C GLU A 83 -1.65 -15.16 -20.58
N SER A 84 -0.90 -15.30 -21.68
CA SER A 84 -1.44 -15.65 -23.00
C SER A 84 -2.21 -16.97 -23.03
N SER A 85 -1.89 -17.91 -22.15
CA SER A 85 -2.57 -19.21 -22.07
C SER A 85 -3.95 -19.12 -21.42
N ILE A 86 -4.20 -18.08 -20.61
CA ILE A 86 -5.46 -17.90 -19.88
C ILE A 86 -6.26 -16.67 -20.33
N SER A 87 -5.76 -15.83 -21.23
CA SER A 87 -6.45 -14.60 -21.63
C SER A 87 -7.88 -14.83 -22.10
N ARG A 88 -8.14 -15.90 -22.88
CA ARG A 88 -9.50 -16.25 -23.32
C ARG A 88 -10.42 -16.64 -22.15
N PHE A 89 -9.87 -17.32 -21.15
CA PHE A 89 -10.60 -17.69 -19.94
C PHE A 89 -10.92 -16.44 -19.08
N LEU A 90 -9.99 -15.49 -18.98
CA LEU A 90 -10.25 -14.22 -18.29
C LEU A 90 -11.35 -13.41 -18.97
N VAL A 91 -11.35 -13.37 -20.31
CA VAL A 91 -12.43 -12.71 -21.08
C VAL A 91 -13.77 -13.40 -20.83
N SER A 92 -13.84 -14.74 -20.86
CA SER A 92 -15.10 -15.44 -20.63
C SER A 92 -15.63 -15.25 -19.20
N LEU A 93 -14.75 -15.14 -18.21
CA LEU A 93 -15.16 -14.80 -16.85
C LEU A 93 -15.67 -13.35 -16.75
N LYS A 94 -15.03 -12.40 -17.43
CA LYS A 94 -15.47 -11.01 -17.46
C LYS A 94 -16.86 -10.88 -18.07
N ASP A 95 -17.11 -11.59 -19.16
CA ASP A 95 -18.42 -11.60 -19.84
C ASP A 95 -19.49 -12.28 -18.96
N LYS A 96 -19.13 -13.35 -18.26
CA LYS A 96 -20.04 -14.09 -17.37
C LYS A 96 -20.36 -13.32 -16.09
N TYR A 97 -19.40 -12.55 -15.57
CA TYR A 97 -19.50 -11.86 -14.29
C TYR A 97 -19.21 -10.35 -14.44
N PRO A 98 -20.06 -9.59 -15.14
CA PRO A 98 -19.79 -8.18 -15.46
C PRO A 98 -19.75 -7.24 -14.25
N LYS A 99 -20.26 -7.69 -13.09
CA LYS A 99 -20.18 -6.97 -11.81
C LYS A 99 -18.82 -7.11 -11.11
N PHE A 100 -17.95 -7.99 -11.60
CA PHE A 100 -16.63 -8.24 -11.06
C PHE A 100 -15.56 -7.63 -11.97
N SER A 101 -14.61 -6.92 -11.37
CA SER A 101 -13.41 -6.43 -12.04
C SER A 101 -12.32 -7.49 -11.97
N ILE A 102 -12.14 -8.24 -13.04
CA ILE A 102 -11.17 -9.35 -13.12
C ILE A 102 -9.84 -8.84 -13.67
N TYR A 103 -8.73 -9.25 -13.06
CA TYR A 103 -7.39 -8.83 -13.44
C TYR A 103 -6.36 -9.97 -13.39
N SER A 104 -5.24 -9.76 -14.10
CA SER A 104 -4.06 -10.62 -14.08
C SER A 104 -2.79 -9.78 -14.01
N LEU A 105 -1.94 -10.04 -13.02
CA LEU A 105 -0.69 -9.31 -12.79
C LEU A 105 0.49 -10.28 -12.89
N PRO A 106 1.24 -10.27 -14.00
CA PRO A 106 2.44 -11.09 -14.13
C PRO A 106 3.57 -10.52 -13.27
N SER A 107 4.31 -11.41 -12.60
CA SER A 107 5.49 -11.06 -11.81
C SER A 107 6.64 -11.99 -12.16
N LEU A 108 7.82 -11.40 -12.38
CA LEU A 108 9.08 -12.12 -12.50
C LEU A 108 9.72 -12.18 -11.12
N ILE A 109 9.95 -13.36 -10.57
CA ILE A 109 10.77 -13.47 -9.37
C ILE A 109 12.22 -13.17 -9.79
N SER A 110 12.71 -11.98 -9.45
CA SER A 110 14.08 -11.53 -9.74
C SER A 110 15.10 -12.54 -9.22
N GLY A 111 15.78 -13.22 -10.14
CA GLY A 111 16.87 -14.15 -9.83
C GLY A 111 16.92 -15.34 -10.77
N GLY A 112 17.39 -15.15 -12.01
CA GLY A 112 17.80 -16.22 -12.92
C GLY A 112 16.84 -16.52 -14.08
N LYS A 113 17.42 -16.92 -15.22
CA LYS A 113 16.78 -17.25 -16.51
C LYS A 113 15.92 -18.54 -16.48
N ASP A 114 15.25 -18.80 -15.37
CA ASP A 114 14.45 -20.01 -15.17
C ASP A 114 12.96 -19.68 -15.38
N LYS A 115 12.36 -20.30 -16.40
CA LYS A 115 10.95 -20.09 -16.78
C LYS A 115 9.97 -20.59 -15.72
N SER A 116 10.42 -21.41 -14.76
CA SER A 116 9.64 -21.84 -13.59
C SER A 116 9.40 -20.72 -12.57
N LYS A 117 10.04 -19.55 -12.75
CA LYS A 117 9.97 -18.38 -11.85
C LYS A 117 8.98 -17.29 -12.29
N VAL A 118 8.18 -17.55 -13.33
CA VAL A 118 7.08 -16.67 -13.71
C VAL A 118 5.89 -17.00 -12.82
N THR A 119 5.47 -16.03 -12.02
CA THR A 119 4.22 -16.10 -11.27
C THR A 119 3.19 -15.18 -11.91
N LEU A 120 1.94 -15.62 -11.87
CA LEU A 120 0.80 -14.85 -12.32
C LEU A 120 -0.16 -14.74 -11.15
N GLU A 121 -0.43 -13.51 -10.74
CA GLU A 121 -1.46 -13.23 -9.76
C GLU A 121 -2.78 -12.97 -10.50
N LEU A 122 -3.78 -13.77 -10.19
CA LEU A 122 -5.12 -13.67 -10.76
C LEU A 122 -6.07 -13.25 -9.67
N GLY A 123 -6.85 -12.20 -9.92
CA GLY A 123 -7.80 -11.74 -8.92
C GLY A 123 -9.04 -11.12 -9.50
N PHE A 124 -9.99 -10.88 -8.61
CA PHE A 124 -11.22 -10.19 -8.91
C PHE A 124 -11.58 -9.23 -7.80
N LYS A 125 -12.09 -8.06 -8.19
CA LYS A 125 -12.66 -7.05 -7.29
C LYS A 125 -14.15 -6.96 -7.45
N VAL A 126 -14.86 -6.74 -6.36
CA VAL A 126 -16.31 -6.50 -6.39
C VAL A 126 -16.71 -5.55 -5.27
N GLY A 127 -17.58 -4.58 -5.59
CA GLY A 127 -18.15 -3.69 -4.59
C GLY A 127 -19.05 -4.44 -3.60
N TRP A 128 -19.03 -4.03 -2.34
CA TRP A 128 -19.80 -4.61 -1.23
C TRP A 128 -21.28 -4.81 -1.53
N GLU A 129 -21.93 -3.81 -2.13
CA GLU A 129 -23.35 -3.90 -2.50
C GLU A 129 -23.62 -5.02 -3.51
N ALA A 130 -22.77 -5.11 -4.54
CA ALA A 130 -22.88 -6.14 -5.57
C ALA A 130 -22.63 -7.53 -4.97
N PHE A 131 -21.63 -7.67 -4.10
CA PHE A 131 -21.32 -8.93 -3.42
C PHE A 131 -22.48 -9.41 -2.54
N ASN A 132 -23.01 -8.54 -1.67
CA ASN A 132 -24.12 -8.88 -0.77
C ASN A 132 -25.41 -9.23 -1.51
N SER A 133 -25.66 -8.66 -2.69
CA SER A 133 -26.81 -9.00 -3.51
C SER A 133 -26.76 -10.43 -4.06
N MET A 134 -25.59 -11.08 -4.08
CA MET A 134 -25.39 -12.42 -4.63
C MET A 134 -25.39 -13.53 -3.58
N VAL A 135 -25.12 -13.18 -2.31
CA VAL A 135 -25.02 -14.15 -1.19
C VAL A 135 -26.35 -14.31 -0.44
N ARG A 136 -27.38 -13.55 -0.83
CA ARG A 136 -28.78 -13.73 -0.40
C ARG A 136 -29.53 -14.64 -1.35
#